data_AF-A0A933FP00-F1
#
_entry.id   AF-A0A933FP00-F1
#
_cell.length_a   1.000
_cell.length_b   1.000
_cell.length_c   1.000
_cell.angle_alpha   90.00
_cell.angle_beta   90.00
_cell.angle_gamma   90.00
#
_symmetry.space_group_name_H-M   'P 1'
#
loop_
_entity.id
_entity.type
_entity.pdbx_description
1 polymer ?
#
loop_
_entity_poly.entity_id
_entity_poly.type
_entity_poly.pdbx_seq_one_letter_code
_entity_poly.pdbx_strand_id
1 'polypeptide(L)'
;MSISSFIQAKSKGAPLLALPVFLKRGLVQRSLFCSSDSLLVSPDQLSGRRIGLVGYTSSMAVWMRGVLDEECWLSRSSPSWFILTASPQKTQLETRLLQIPKDFVAAEIQAGEELDGYSHHLDRRERFLVYLLQRGDLDAIVSFQARIASKDIRPLLANEDEFWSHYVKKGVYPINHLFVMQEDIFAKFPKIGEILLSAFKEARKLWVDYLPDDKRGAMEKEIERLGWDPFACHFGDVEKRTLETFIGYLLKEKMISERPSVDQLFYRDVIEEKP
;
A
#
# COMPACT_ATOMS: atom_id res chain seq x y z
N MET A 1 -1.86 11.21 -1.20
CA MET A 1 -3.11 10.41 -1.03
C MET A 1 -2.82 8.94 -1.29
N SER A 2 -3.56 8.01 -0.67
CA SER A 2 -3.50 6.58 -1.02
C SER A 2 -3.90 6.37 -2.49
N ILE A 3 -3.15 5.53 -3.22
CA ILE A 3 -3.44 5.22 -4.64
C ILE A 3 -4.84 4.63 -4.83
N SER A 4 -5.28 3.77 -3.90
CA SER A 4 -6.60 3.15 -3.94
C SER A 4 -7.70 4.20 -3.79
N SER A 5 -7.61 5.05 -2.78
CA SER A 5 -8.58 6.12 -2.56
C SER A 5 -8.63 7.10 -3.73
N PHE A 6 -7.47 7.42 -4.31
CA PHE A 6 -7.38 8.31 -5.47
C PHE A 6 -8.07 7.72 -6.70
N ILE A 7 -7.75 6.48 -7.09
CA ILE A 7 -8.32 5.84 -8.28
C ILE A 7 -9.83 5.65 -8.12
N GLN A 8 -10.29 5.21 -6.94
CA GLN A 8 -11.73 5.08 -6.65
C GLN A 8 -12.47 6.42 -6.67
N ALA A 9 -11.84 7.50 -6.20
CA ALA A 9 -12.43 8.84 -6.28
C ALA A 9 -12.50 9.30 -7.74
N LYS A 10 -11.42 9.11 -8.52
CA LYS A 10 -11.37 9.49 -9.94
C LYS A 10 -12.37 8.70 -10.77
N SER A 11 -12.54 7.39 -10.51
CA SER A 11 -13.55 6.56 -11.18
C SER A 11 -14.99 6.97 -10.86
N LYS A 12 -15.21 7.73 -9.78
CA LYS A 12 -16.50 8.33 -9.41
C LYS A 12 -16.65 9.78 -9.89
N GLY A 13 -15.75 10.25 -10.77
CA GLY A 13 -15.80 11.59 -11.35
C GLY A 13 -15.23 12.69 -10.45
N ALA A 14 -14.48 12.37 -9.39
CA ALA A 14 -13.83 13.41 -8.61
C ALA A 14 -12.82 14.18 -9.48
N PRO A 15 -12.85 15.54 -9.47
CA PRO A 15 -11.98 16.38 -10.29
C PRO A 15 -10.58 16.47 -9.67
N LEU A 16 -9.89 15.33 -9.65
CA LEU A 16 -8.56 15.17 -9.08
C LEU A 16 -7.58 14.75 -10.17
N LEU A 17 -6.36 15.26 -10.13
CA LEU A 17 -5.24 14.81 -10.96
C LEU A 17 -4.00 14.55 -10.10
N ALA A 18 -3.22 13.57 -10.52
CA ALA A 18 -1.95 13.22 -9.92
C ALA A 18 -0.77 13.96 -10.56
N LEU A 19 0.29 14.12 -9.78
CA LEU A 19 1.64 14.37 -10.31
C LEU A 19 2.45 13.06 -10.19
N PRO A 20 3.48 12.83 -11.04
CA PRO A 20 4.35 11.66 -10.97
C PRO A 20 5.36 11.77 -9.82
N VAL A 21 4.82 11.92 -8.61
CA VAL A 21 5.50 12.07 -7.34
C VAL A 21 4.93 11.01 -6.40
N PHE A 22 5.70 9.94 -6.21
CA PHE A 22 5.28 8.75 -5.47
C PHE A 22 5.88 8.76 -4.07
N LEU A 23 5.15 9.39 -3.14
CA LEU A 23 5.58 9.69 -1.77
C LEU A 23 5.82 8.44 -0.90
N LYS A 24 5.20 7.30 -1.26
CA LYS A 24 5.40 6.04 -0.54
C LYS A 24 5.37 4.88 -1.52
N ARG A 25 6.47 4.16 -1.63
CA ARG A 25 6.64 2.97 -2.45
C ARG A 25 7.38 1.88 -1.67
N GLY A 26 7.38 0.66 -2.18
CA GLY A 26 8.13 -0.45 -1.60
C GLY A 26 7.37 -1.76 -1.59
N LEU A 27 8.12 -2.85 -1.45
CA LEU A 27 7.61 -4.22 -1.53
C LEU A 27 6.58 -4.48 -0.43
N VAL A 28 5.34 -4.78 -0.82
CA VAL A 28 4.23 -4.91 0.14
C VAL A 28 4.39 -6.13 1.05
N GLN A 29 5.04 -7.19 0.58
CA GLN A 29 5.19 -8.44 1.31
C GLN A 29 6.07 -8.27 2.56
N ARG A 30 6.98 -7.27 2.58
CA ARG A 30 7.74 -6.87 3.78
C ARG A 30 6.83 -6.38 4.91
N SER A 31 5.57 -6.07 4.60
CA SER A 31 4.56 -5.56 5.53
C SER A 31 3.68 -6.66 6.13
N LEU A 32 3.96 -7.94 5.85
CA LEU A 32 3.24 -9.08 6.42
C LEU A 32 3.96 -9.61 7.66
N PHE A 33 3.30 -9.51 8.80
CA PHE A 33 3.87 -9.82 10.11
C PHE A 33 3.08 -10.90 10.82
N CYS A 34 3.78 -11.66 11.66
CA CYS A 34 3.20 -12.62 12.60
C CYS A 34 3.92 -12.52 13.94
N SER A 35 3.35 -13.12 14.98
CA SER A 35 4.00 -13.20 16.29
C SER A 35 5.31 -13.99 16.20
N SER A 36 6.31 -13.63 17.00
CA SER A 36 7.62 -14.30 17.02
C SER A 36 7.52 -15.78 17.42
N ASP A 37 6.54 -16.13 18.25
CA ASP A 37 6.23 -17.51 18.67
C ASP A 37 5.31 -18.26 17.68
N SER A 38 4.86 -17.60 16.61
CA SER A 38 3.99 -18.22 15.61
C SER A 38 4.72 -19.33 14.85
N LEU A 39 3.99 -20.41 14.57
CA LEU A 39 4.43 -21.51 13.72
C LEU A 39 4.39 -21.15 12.22
N LEU A 40 3.83 -19.99 11.85
CA LEU A 40 3.75 -19.54 10.46
C LEU A 40 5.16 -19.18 9.94
N VAL A 41 5.61 -19.87 8.91
CA VAL A 41 6.93 -19.66 8.29
C VAL A 41 6.85 -19.30 6.81
N SER A 42 5.67 -19.43 6.19
CA SER A 42 5.48 -19.14 4.78
C SER A 42 4.04 -18.68 4.47
N PRO A 43 3.80 -17.94 3.36
CA PRO A 43 2.47 -17.44 3.02
C PRO A 43 1.43 -18.51 2.67
N ASP A 44 1.83 -19.69 2.22
CA ASP A 44 0.90 -20.79 1.91
C ASP A 44 0.15 -21.30 3.15
N GLN A 45 0.73 -21.08 4.33
CA GLN A 45 0.15 -21.45 5.63
C GLN A 45 -0.91 -20.46 6.11
N LEU A 46 -1.14 -19.37 5.37
CA LEU A 46 -2.15 -18.36 5.69
C LEU A 46 -3.57 -18.81 5.36
N SER A 47 -3.74 -19.87 4.58
CA SER A 47 -5.05 -20.44 4.29
C SER A 47 -5.81 -20.76 5.59
N GLY A 48 -7.04 -20.23 5.71
CA GLY A 48 -7.86 -20.39 6.92
C GLY A 48 -7.38 -19.61 8.16
N ARG A 49 -6.34 -18.77 8.05
CA ARG A 49 -5.85 -17.93 9.14
C ARG A 49 -6.55 -16.58 9.19
N ARG A 50 -6.49 -15.94 10.36
CA ARG A 50 -7.07 -14.62 10.66
C ARG A 50 -6.03 -13.53 10.39
N ILE A 51 -6.20 -12.79 9.29
CA ILE A 51 -5.23 -11.79 8.84
C ILE A 51 -5.78 -10.38 9.00
N GLY A 52 -5.13 -9.57 9.84
CA GLY A 52 -5.50 -8.18 10.10
C GLY A 52 -5.12 -7.19 9.01
N LEU A 53 -6.04 -6.29 8.68
CA LEU A 53 -5.89 -5.17 7.76
C LEU A 53 -6.42 -3.89 8.39
N VAL A 54 -5.73 -2.77 8.17
CA VAL A 54 -6.21 -1.45 8.63
C VAL A 54 -7.50 -0.99 7.91
N GLY A 55 -7.82 -1.61 6.78
CA GLY A 55 -9.04 -1.36 6.02
C GLY A 55 -9.01 -2.09 4.67
N TYR A 56 -10.19 -2.51 4.21
CA TYR A 56 -10.35 -3.31 3.00
C TYR A 56 -9.77 -2.62 1.75
N THR A 57 -10.10 -1.35 1.58
CA THR A 57 -9.77 -0.56 0.39
C THR A 57 -8.42 0.14 0.48
N SER A 58 -7.64 -0.05 1.56
CA SER A 58 -6.34 0.61 1.67
C SER A 58 -5.36 0.09 0.61
N SER A 59 -4.44 0.94 0.12
CA SER A 59 -3.47 0.55 -0.92
C SER A 59 -2.71 -0.72 -0.56
N MET A 60 -2.25 -0.82 0.70
CA MET A 60 -1.53 -2.00 1.19
C MET A 60 -2.38 -3.25 1.14
N ALA A 61 -3.65 -3.15 1.55
CA ALA A 61 -4.52 -4.30 1.60
C ALA A 61 -4.83 -4.83 0.20
N VAL A 62 -5.05 -3.92 -0.77
CA VAL A 62 -5.23 -4.28 -2.18
C VAL A 62 -3.96 -4.90 -2.76
N TRP A 63 -2.79 -4.27 -2.56
CA TRP A 63 -1.51 -4.83 -2.99
C TRP A 63 -1.25 -6.21 -2.38
N MET A 64 -1.43 -6.36 -1.07
CA MET A 64 -1.21 -7.63 -0.39
C MET A 64 -2.12 -8.72 -0.95
N ARG A 65 -3.42 -8.47 -1.05
CA ARG A 65 -4.37 -9.45 -1.60
C ARG A 65 -4.03 -9.82 -3.05
N GLY A 66 -3.73 -8.83 -3.89
CA GLY A 66 -3.36 -9.05 -5.28
C GLY A 66 -2.09 -9.89 -5.41
N VAL A 67 -1.05 -9.59 -4.64
CA VAL A 67 0.22 -10.33 -4.67
C VAL A 67 0.06 -11.75 -4.14
N LEU A 68 -0.64 -11.95 -3.01
CA LEU A 68 -0.85 -13.30 -2.45
C LEU A 68 -1.68 -14.20 -3.37
N ASP A 69 -2.62 -13.62 -4.12
CA ASP A 69 -3.45 -14.33 -5.09
C ASP A 69 -2.66 -14.72 -6.35
N GLU A 70 -1.81 -13.83 -6.88
CA GLU A 70 -1.03 -14.10 -8.09
C GLU A 70 0.11 -15.11 -7.90
N GLU A 71 0.76 -15.08 -6.74
CA GLU A 71 1.82 -16.05 -6.40
C GLU A 71 1.24 -17.45 -6.09
N CYS A 72 -0.07 -17.64 -6.24
CA CYS A 72 -0.80 -18.87 -5.89
C CYS A 72 -0.56 -19.33 -4.45
N TRP A 73 -0.09 -18.43 -3.57
CA TRP A 73 0.15 -18.76 -2.17
C TRP A 73 -1.15 -19.12 -1.45
N LEU A 74 -2.29 -18.62 -1.92
CA LEU A 74 -3.60 -18.93 -1.35
C LEU A 74 -4.40 -19.78 -2.34
N SER A 75 -4.48 -21.10 -2.12
CA SER A 75 -5.33 -22.01 -2.92
C SER A 75 -6.36 -22.78 -2.07
N ARG A 76 -7.52 -23.06 -2.70
CA ARG A 76 -8.73 -23.79 -2.24
C ARG A 76 -9.48 -23.26 -1.02
N SER A 77 -8.81 -22.64 -0.06
CA SER A 77 -9.42 -21.97 1.09
C SER A 77 -8.80 -20.59 1.27
N SER A 78 -9.60 -19.53 1.14
CA SER A 78 -9.13 -18.15 1.33
C SER A 78 -8.87 -17.88 2.82
N PRO A 79 -7.90 -17.03 3.17
CA PRO A 79 -7.73 -16.56 4.54
C PRO A 79 -8.96 -15.78 4.99
N SER A 80 -9.24 -15.80 6.30
CA SER A 80 -10.24 -14.93 6.90
C SER A 80 -9.60 -13.57 7.11
N TRP A 81 -10.04 -12.57 6.35
CA TRP A 81 -9.50 -11.22 6.47
C TRP A 81 -10.25 -10.44 7.53
N PHE A 82 -9.51 -9.82 8.44
CA PHE A 82 -10.05 -9.00 9.51
C PHE A 82 -9.77 -7.55 9.21
N ILE A 83 -10.82 -6.74 9.07
CA ILE A 83 -10.68 -5.30 8.86
C ILE A 83 -11.00 -4.56 10.14
N LEU A 84 -10.21 -3.54 10.45
CA LEU A 84 -10.52 -2.66 11.57
C LEU A 84 -11.67 -1.70 11.21
N THR A 85 -12.66 -1.61 12.10
CA THR A 85 -13.76 -0.63 11.96
C THR A 85 -13.82 0.30 13.16
N ALA A 86 -13.83 1.61 12.90
CA ALA A 86 -14.17 2.60 13.92
C ALA A 86 -15.68 2.90 13.97
N SER A 87 -16.47 2.30 13.07
CA SER A 87 -17.92 2.49 12.98
C SER A 87 -18.55 1.30 12.26
N PRO A 88 -19.14 0.34 13.00
CA PRO A 88 -19.73 -0.86 12.40
C PRO A 88 -20.76 -0.54 11.32
N GLN A 89 -21.54 0.53 11.51
CA GLN A 89 -22.55 0.97 10.55
C GLN A 89 -21.94 1.43 9.22
N LYS A 90 -20.87 2.24 9.26
CA LYS A 90 -20.15 2.67 8.05
C LYS A 90 -19.50 1.48 7.35
N THR A 91 -18.86 0.60 8.11
CA THR A 91 -18.23 -0.61 7.54
C THR A 91 -19.25 -1.56 6.93
N GLN A 92 -20.41 -1.79 7.57
CA GLN A 92 -21.48 -2.60 6.98
C GLN A 92 -22.00 -1.99 5.66
N LEU A 93 -22.13 -0.67 5.60
CA LEU A 93 -22.50 0.03 4.37
C LEU A 93 -21.43 -0.14 3.29
N GLU A 94 -20.16 0.07 3.61
CA GLU A 94 -19.02 -0.14 2.69
C GLU A 94 -18.95 -1.60 2.20
N THR A 95 -19.08 -2.58 3.09
CA THR A 95 -19.15 -4.01 2.77
C THR A 95 -20.26 -4.30 1.77
N ARG A 96 -21.45 -3.72 1.96
CA ARG A 96 -22.57 -3.89 1.03
C ARG A 96 -22.31 -3.22 -0.32
N LEU A 97 -21.84 -1.97 -0.32
CA LEU A 97 -21.63 -1.19 -1.54
C LEU A 97 -20.50 -1.73 -2.41
N LEU A 98 -19.40 -2.17 -1.80
CA LEU A 98 -18.23 -2.73 -2.48
C LEU A 98 -18.34 -4.25 -2.69
N GLN A 99 -19.46 -4.87 -2.29
CA GLN A 99 -19.66 -6.31 -2.34
C GLN A 99 -18.51 -7.10 -1.68
N ILE A 100 -18.00 -6.57 -0.56
CA ILE A 100 -16.90 -7.21 0.18
C ILE A 100 -17.38 -8.60 0.62
N PRO A 101 -16.58 -9.66 0.39
CA PRO A 101 -16.94 -11.02 0.79
C PRO A 101 -17.31 -11.13 2.28
N LYS A 102 -18.28 -11.98 2.62
CA LYS A 102 -18.84 -12.10 3.99
C LYS A 102 -17.84 -12.67 5.01
N ASP A 103 -16.80 -13.35 4.53
CA ASP A 103 -15.65 -13.84 5.28
C ASP A 103 -14.70 -12.73 5.74
N PHE A 104 -14.95 -11.46 5.37
CA PHE A 104 -14.35 -10.31 6.03
C PHE A 104 -15.02 -10.03 7.36
N VAL A 105 -14.34 -10.37 8.46
CA VAL A 105 -14.81 -10.06 9.81
C VAL A 105 -14.34 -8.66 10.19
N ALA A 106 -15.27 -7.76 10.49
CA ALA A 106 -14.91 -6.45 11.01
C ALA A 106 -14.60 -6.57 12.52
N ALA A 107 -13.35 -6.29 12.91
CA ALA A 107 -12.99 -6.10 14.31
C ALA A 107 -13.23 -4.63 14.67
N GLU A 108 -14.09 -4.37 15.65
CA GLU A 108 -14.38 -3.00 16.09
C GLU A 108 -13.24 -2.44 16.93
N ILE A 109 -12.84 -1.19 16.64
CA ILE A 109 -11.89 -0.45 17.44
C ILE A 109 -12.71 0.26 18.53
N GLN A 110 -12.65 -0.22 19.77
CA GLN A 110 -13.34 0.47 20.86
C GLN A 110 -12.52 1.69 21.30
N ALA A 111 -13.18 2.85 21.44
CA ALA A 111 -12.51 4.11 21.79
C ALA A 111 -11.77 4.05 23.14
N GLY A 112 -12.14 3.12 24.02
CA GLY A 112 -11.59 2.92 25.36
C GLY A 112 -10.57 1.79 25.52
N GLU A 113 -10.12 1.13 24.44
CA GLU A 113 -9.03 0.16 24.58
C GLU A 113 -7.73 0.88 24.92
N GLU A 114 -7.17 0.52 26.08
CA GLU A 114 -5.93 1.06 26.62
C GLU A 114 -4.77 0.52 25.77
N LEU A 115 -4.32 1.34 24.81
CA LEU A 115 -3.17 1.07 23.94
C LEU A 115 -1.87 1.66 24.54
N ASP A 116 -1.88 1.91 25.84
CA ASP A 116 -0.75 2.45 26.58
C ASP A 116 0.37 1.38 26.62
N GLY A 117 1.56 1.77 26.15
CA GLY A 117 2.70 0.86 25.97
C GLY A 117 3.04 0.52 24.51
N TYR A 118 2.17 0.86 23.55
CA TYR A 118 2.46 0.74 22.12
C TYR A 118 3.06 2.02 21.54
N SER A 119 4.01 1.88 20.59
CA SER A 119 4.73 3.00 19.99
C SER A 119 3.81 4.08 19.41
N HIS A 120 4.06 5.34 19.78
CA HIS A 120 3.36 6.51 19.23
C HIS A 120 3.69 6.80 17.76
N HIS A 121 4.72 6.16 17.20
CA HIS A 121 5.04 6.24 15.77
C HIS A 121 4.01 5.53 14.87
N LEU A 122 3.26 4.57 15.43
CA LEU A 122 2.15 3.93 14.76
C LEU A 122 0.89 4.79 14.79
N ASP A 123 0.07 4.71 13.73
CA ASP A 123 -1.29 5.21 13.83
C ASP A 123 -2.11 4.31 14.79
N ARG A 124 -3.25 4.82 15.30
CA ARG A 124 -4.09 4.10 16.26
C ARG A 124 -4.56 2.73 15.74
N ARG A 125 -4.81 2.60 14.44
CA ARG A 125 -5.26 1.35 13.81
C ARG A 125 -4.12 0.35 13.72
N GLU A 126 -2.93 0.79 13.35
CA GLU A 126 -1.74 -0.08 13.34
C GLU A 126 -1.40 -0.59 14.76
N ARG A 127 -1.49 0.26 15.80
CA ARG A 127 -1.35 -0.18 17.19
C ARG A 127 -2.35 -1.28 17.55
N PHE A 128 -3.59 -1.13 17.11
CA PHE A 128 -4.63 -2.08 17.43
C PHE A 128 -4.46 -3.43 16.70
N LEU A 129 -3.98 -3.43 15.45
CA LEU A 129 -3.58 -4.67 14.78
C LEU A 129 -2.50 -5.42 15.55
N VAL A 130 -1.49 -4.68 16.03
CA VAL A 130 -0.41 -5.23 16.85
C VAL A 130 -0.94 -5.81 18.17
N TYR A 131 -1.86 -5.11 18.84
CA TYR A 131 -2.54 -5.58 20.04
C TYR A 131 -3.31 -6.91 19.83
N LEU A 132 -4.13 -6.97 18.78
CA LEU A 132 -4.90 -8.18 18.45
C LEU A 132 -3.99 -9.35 18.05
N LEU A 133 -2.86 -9.08 17.38
CA LEU A 133 -1.86 -10.10 17.07
C LEU A 133 -1.23 -10.67 18.34
N GLN A 134 -0.81 -9.82 19.29
CA GLN A 134 -0.17 -10.25 20.53
C GLN A 134 -1.11 -11.03 21.46
N ARG A 135 -2.41 -10.75 21.40
CA ARG A 135 -3.44 -11.52 22.13
C ARG A 135 -3.75 -12.89 21.49
N GLY A 136 -3.27 -13.14 20.27
CA GLY A 136 -3.63 -14.32 19.49
C GLY A 136 -5.05 -14.25 18.89
N ASP A 137 -5.65 -13.05 18.83
CA ASP A 137 -6.93 -12.83 18.14
C ASP A 137 -6.74 -12.80 16.61
N LEU A 138 -5.53 -12.48 16.15
CA LEU A 138 -5.08 -12.57 14.76
C LEU A 138 -3.85 -13.47 14.66
N ASP A 139 -3.70 -14.16 13.53
CA ASP A 139 -2.54 -15.02 13.25
C ASP A 139 -1.44 -14.26 12.49
N ALA A 140 -1.84 -13.24 11.71
CA ALA A 140 -0.94 -12.35 10.96
C ALA A 140 -1.58 -10.96 10.77
N ILE A 141 -0.77 -9.95 10.46
CA ILE A 141 -1.23 -8.58 10.16
C ILE A 141 -0.47 -7.96 8.98
N VAL A 142 -1.13 -7.05 8.26
CA VAL A 142 -0.50 -6.18 7.27
C VAL A 142 -0.30 -4.79 7.87
N SER A 143 0.96 -4.39 8.08
CA SER A 143 1.32 -3.08 8.64
C SER A 143 2.64 -2.60 8.06
N PHE A 144 2.80 -1.30 7.86
CA PHE A 144 4.07 -0.74 7.36
C PHE A 144 5.14 -0.65 8.45
N GLN A 145 4.72 -0.60 9.72
CA GLN A 145 5.56 -0.16 10.82
C GLN A 145 5.54 -1.11 12.02
N ALA A 146 4.81 -2.24 11.96
CA ALA A 146 4.72 -3.20 13.08
C ALA A 146 6.09 -3.67 13.59
N ARG A 147 7.10 -3.75 12.71
CA ARG A 147 8.48 -4.10 13.07
C ARG A 147 9.16 -3.11 14.04
N ILE A 148 8.67 -1.86 14.08
CA ILE A 148 9.14 -0.81 14.99
C ILE A 148 8.46 -0.93 16.36
N ALA A 149 7.33 -1.64 16.44
CA ALA A 149 6.43 -1.58 17.58
C ALA A 149 6.69 -2.65 18.64
N SER A 150 7.27 -3.81 18.28
CA SER A 150 7.55 -4.87 19.26
C SER A 150 8.62 -5.85 18.76
N LYS A 151 9.42 -6.39 19.70
CA LYS A 151 10.37 -7.50 19.46
C LYS A 151 9.66 -8.85 19.30
N ASP A 152 8.41 -8.93 19.75
CA ASP A 152 7.58 -10.14 19.69
C ASP A 152 6.86 -10.29 18.35
N ILE A 153 7.24 -9.48 17.35
CA ILE A 153 6.67 -9.51 16.00
C ILE A 153 7.81 -9.67 15.01
N ARG A 154 7.64 -10.60 14.06
CA ARG A 154 8.58 -10.83 12.97
C ARG A 154 7.88 -10.81 11.61
N PRO A 155 8.59 -10.43 10.53
CA PRO A 155 8.10 -10.68 9.18
C PRO A 155 7.74 -12.16 9.01
N LEU A 156 6.62 -12.45 8.38
CA LEU A 156 6.27 -13.82 8.01
C LEU A 156 7.23 -14.33 6.92
N LEU A 157 7.52 -13.47 5.96
CA LEU A 157 8.44 -13.77 4.87
C LEU A 157 9.86 -13.36 5.29
N ALA A 158 10.67 -14.36 5.62
CA ALA A 158 12.04 -14.16 6.11
C ALA A 158 13.06 -13.97 4.97
N ASN A 159 12.80 -14.53 3.79
CA ASN A 159 13.70 -14.47 2.65
C ASN A 159 13.35 -13.28 1.74
N GLU A 160 14.24 -12.28 1.68
CA GLU A 160 14.00 -11.12 0.82
C GLU A 160 14.04 -11.45 -0.67
N ASP A 161 14.78 -12.47 -1.08
CA ASP A 161 14.94 -12.80 -2.51
C ASP A 161 13.64 -13.27 -3.15
N GLU A 162 12.80 -13.95 -2.38
CA GLU A 162 11.45 -14.33 -2.80
C GLU A 162 10.60 -13.11 -3.12
N PHE A 163 10.67 -12.04 -2.30
CA PHE A 163 9.95 -10.79 -2.61
C PHE A 163 10.35 -10.22 -3.95
N TRP A 164 11.65 -10.13 -4.18
CA TRP A 164 12.21 -9.43 -5.33
C TRP A 164 11.92 -10.16 -6.64
N SER A 165 11.90 -11.49 -6.62
CA SER A 165 11.63 -12.32 -7.80
C SER A 165 10.30 -11.95 -8.48
N HIS A 166 9.23 -11.74 -7.69
CA HIS A 166 7.92 -11.33 -8.19
C HIS A 166 7.99 -9.98 -8.93
N TYR A 167 8.58 -8.98 -8.28
CA TYR A 167 8.61 -7.61 -8.80
C TYR A 167 9.56 -7.42 -9.98
N VAL A 168 10.72 -8.06 -9.93
CA VAL A 168 11.68 -8.04 -11.03
C VAL A 168 11.09 -8.72 -12.25
N LYS A 169 10.49 -9.91 -12.10
CA LYS A 169 9.86 -10.64 -13.22
C LYS A 169 8.70 -9.88 -13.83
N LYS A 170 7.88 -9.20 -13.02
CA LYS A 170 6.76 -8.39 -13.51
C LYS A 170 7.17 -7.00 -13.98
N GLY A 171 8.35 -6.52 -13.60
CA GLY A 171 8.77 -5.15 -13.81
C GLY A 171 7.79 -4.15 -13.20
N VAL A 172 7.33 -4.41 -11.96
CA VAL A 172 6.45 -3.52 -11.20
C VAL A 172 7.08 -3.20 -9.85
N TYR A 173 6.83 -2.01 -9.33
CA TYR A 173 7.33 -1.59 -8.02
C TYR A 173 6.25 -0.81 -7.26
N PRO A 174 5.63 -1.42 -6.23
CA PRO A 174 4.37 -0.94 -5.67
C PRO A 174 4.38 0.52 -5.26
N ILE A 175 3.30 1.22 -5.62
CA ILE A 175 3.01 2.60 -5.23
C ILE A 175 1.90 2.56 -4.18
N ASN A 176 2.14 3.14 -3.01
CA ASN A 176 1.14 3.24 -1.95
C ASN A 176 0.51 4.64 -1.88
N HIS A 177 1.34 5.68 -1.96
CA HIS A 177 0.90 7.07 -1.93
C HIS A 177 1.52 7.87 -3.07
N LEU A 178 0.69 8.75 -3.65
CA LEU A 178 1.10 9.70 -4.66
C LEU A 178 0.60 11.12 -4.33
N PHE A 179 1.20 12.11 -4.96
CA PHE A 179 0.76 13.49 -4.87
C PHE A 179 -0.47 13.70 -5.77
N VAL A 180 -1.54 14.27 -5.19
CA VAL A 180 -2.83 14.49 -5.85
C VAL A 180 -3.31 15.89 -5.52
N MET A 181 -3.91 16.55 -6.51
CA MET A 181 -4.45 17.90 -6.38
C MET A 181 -5.81 17.99 -7.08
N GLN A 182 -6.62 18.98 -6.70
CA GLN A 182 -7.83 19.32 -7.44
C GLN A 182 -7.46 19.87 -8.83
N GLU A 183 -8.24 19.46 -9.82
CA GLU A 183 -8.00 19.75 -11.24
C GLU A 183 -8.07 21.26 -11.56
N ASP A 184 -8.93 21.99 -10.84
CA ASP A 184 -9.11 23.44 -10.98
C ASP A 184 -7.86 24.25 -10.58
N ILE A 185 -7.03 23.73 -9.68
CA ILE A 185 -5.78 24.38 -9.29
C ILE A 185 -4.81 24.43 -10.47
N PHE A 186 -4.74 23.37 -11.30
CA PHE A 186 -3.92 23.38 -12.51
C PHE A 186 -4.43 24.39 -13.54
N ALA A 187 -5.75 24.52 -13.70
CA ALA A 187 -6.34 25.53 -14.57
C ALA A 187 -6.05 26.96 -14.08
N LYS A 188 -6.10 27.18 -12.76
CA LYS A 188 -5.84 28.49 -12.14
C LYS A 188 -4.36 28.88 -12.15
N PHE A 189 -3.46 27.90 -12.06
CA PHE A 189 -2.02 28.09 -12.01
C PHE A 189 -1.31 27.15 -12.99
N PRO A 190 -1.28 27.45 -14.30
CA PRO A 190 -0.83 26.50 -15.33
C PRO A 190 0.59 25.91 -15.14
N LYS A 191 1.50 26.66 -14.50
CA LYS A 191 2.87 26.21 -14.23
C LYS A 191 3.03 25.43 -12.92
N ILE A 192 1.98 25.30 -12.11
CA ILE A 192 2.09 24.71 -10.76
C ILE A 192 2.57 23.26 -10.81
N GLY A 193 2.14 22.48 -11.81
CA GLY A 193 2.59 21.11 -12.01
C GLY A 193 4.10 21.01 -12.23
N GLU A 194 4.65 21.83 -13.13
CA GLU A 194 6.09 21.89 -13.43
C GLU A 194 6.90 22.34 -12.21
N ILE A 195 6.44 23.40 -11.53
CA ILE A 195 7.11 23.95 -10.35
C ILE A 195 7.16 22.91 -9.23
N LEU A 196 6.04 22.25 -8.93
CA LEU A 196 5.98 21.23 -7.89
C LEU A 196 6.81 20.00 -8.26
N LEU A 197 6.71 19.51 -9.50
CA LEU A 197 7.51 18.38 -9.93
C LEU A 197 9.02 18.68 -9.85
N SER A 198 9.44 19.88 -10.25
CA SER A 198 10.84 20.32 -10.11
C SER A 198 11.27 20.36 -8.65
N ALA A 199 10.45 20.96 -7.77
CA ALA A 199 10.72 21.03 -6.34
C ALA A 199 10.84 19.63 -5.71
N PHE A 200 9.96 18.69 -6.08
CA PHE A 200 10.05 17.30 -5.59
C PHE A 200 11.27 16.55 -6.13
N LYS A 201 11.67 16.78 -7.39
CA LYS A 201 12.91 16.24 -7.95
C LYS A 201 14.14 16.77 -7.20
N GLU A 202 14.15 18.05 -6.84
CA GLU A 202 15.22 18.65 -6.04
C GLU A 202 15.23 18.09 -4.61
N ALA A 203 14.07 18.02 -3.96
CA ALA A 203 13.93 17.43 -2.64
C ALA A 203 14.40 15.96 -2.61
N ARG A 204 14.12 15.18 -3.66
CA ARG A 204 14.57 13.79 -3.79
C ARG A 204 16.10 13.66 -3.87
N LYS A 205 16.78 14.61 -4.52
CA LYS A 205 18.25 14.65 -4.57
C LYS A 205 18.81 14.91 -3.17
N LEU A 206 18.27 15.91 -2.48
CA LEU A 206 18.68 16.29 -1.12
C LEU A 206 18.37 15.22 -0.09
N TRP A 207 17.26 14.49 -0.24
CA TRP A 207 16.79 13.49 0.72
C TRP A 207 17.86 12.43 1.08
N VAL A 208 18.75 12.08 0.15
CA VAL A 208 19.84 11.12 0.37
C VAL A 208 20.76 11.56 1.51
N ASP A 209 21.00 12.87 1.64
CA ASP A 209 21.88 13.44 2.67
C ASP A 209 21.23 13.43 4.05
N TYR A 210 19.89 13.43 4.12
CA TYR A 210 19.11 13.39 5.36
C TYR A 210 18.81 11.96 5.84
N LEU A 211 19.11 10.93 5.05
CA LEU A 211 18.91 9.55 5.46
C LEU A 211 19.96 9.12 6.49
N PRO A 212 19.54 8.49 7.61
CA PRO A 212 20.46 7.72 8.45
C PRO A 212 21.21 6.68 7.63
N ASP A 213 22.44 6.35 8.01
CA ASP A 213 23.33 5.48 7.21
C ASP A 213 22.72 4.09 6.93
N ASP A 214 21.97 3.52 7.87
CA ASP A 214 21.28 2.24 7.66
C ASP A 214 20.18 2.34 6.58
N LYS A 215 19.45 3.46 6.56
CA LYS A 215 18.39 3.73 5.57
C LYS A 215 18.98 4.07 4.22
N ARG A 216 20.08 4.83 4.18
CA ARG A 216 20.81 5.12 2.94
C ARG A 216 21.33 3.84 2.31
N GLY A 217 22.02 2.99 3.09
CA GLY A 217 22.53 1.71 2.60
C GLY A 217 21.42 0.75 2.13
N ALA A 218 20.26 0.74 2.78
CA ALA A 218 19.10 -0.03 2.33
C ALA A 218 18.54 0.49 0.99
N MET A 219 18.44 1.83 0.84
CA MET A 219 18.01 2.47 -0.40
C MET A 219 18.98 2.18 -1.55
N GLU A 220 20.29 2.28 -1.32
CA GLU A 220 21.32 2.03 -2.34
C GLU A 220 21.29 0.58 -2.85
N LYS A 221 21.18 -0.40 -1.94
CA LYS A 221 21.03 -1.82 -2.30
C LYS A 221 19.78 -2.09 -3.13
N GLU A 222 18.69 -1.39 -2.80
CA GLU A 222 17.41 -1.48 -3.51
C GLU A 222 17.53 -0.91 -4.94
N ILE A 223 18.21 0.23 -5.11
CA ILE A 223 18.52 0.81 -6.42
C ILE A 223 19.43 -0.11 -7.24
N GLU A 224 20.52 -0.61 -6.64
CA GLU A 224 21.47 -1.52 -7.28
C GLU A 224 20.78 -2.78 -7.80
N ARG A 225 19.91 -3.38 -6.97
CA ARG A 225 19.18 -4.59 -7.32
C ARG A 225 18.17 -4.38 -8.44
N LEU A 226 17.55 -3.21 -8.50
CA LEU A 226 16.58 -2.86 -9.54
C LEU A 226 17.27 -2.43 -10.85
N GLY A 227 18.47 -1.84 -10.78
CA GLY A 227 19.16 -1.23 -11.92
C GLY A 227 18.58 0.14 -12.32
N TRP A 228 17.69 0.71 -11.51
CA TRP A 228 17.08 2.04 -11.69
C TRP A 228 16.62 2.60 -10.33
N ASP A 229 16.36 3.91 -10.25
CA ASP A 229 15.92 4.56 -9.00
C ASP A 229 14.38 4.53 -8.85
N PRO A 230 13.81 3.67 -8.00
CA PRO A 230 12.37 3.61 -7.81
C PRO A 230 11.78 4.80 -7.07
N PHE A 231 12.63 5.62 -6.45
CA PHE A 231 12.21 6.79 -5.68
C PHE A 231 12.29 8.09 -6.50
N ALA A 232 12.69 8.01 -7.76
CA ALA A 232 12.72 9.17 -8.65
C ALA A 232 11.29 9.67 -8.94
N CYS A 233 11.15 10.99 -9.10
CA CYS A 233 9.89 11.62 -9.53
C CYS A 233 9.81 11.59 -11.07
N HIS A 234 9.37 10.46 -11.61
CA HIS A 234 9.26 10.20 -13.05
C HIS A 234 8.01 9.42 -13.37
N PHE A 235 7.61 9.37 -14.65
CA PHE A 235 6.47 8.60 -15.12
C PHE A 235 6.88 7.73 -16.31
N GLY A 236 7.47 6.57 -16.03
CA GLY A 236 7.94 5.65 -17.05
C GLY A 236 7.09 4.39 -17.18
N ASP A 237 7.61 3.42 -17.94
CA ASP A 237 6.94 2.14 -18.18
C ASP A 237 6.67 1.34 -16.89
N VAL A 238 7.59 1.40 -15.92
CA VAL A 238 7.42 0.69 -14.65
C VAL A 238 6.27 1.27 -13.84
N GLU A 239 6.15 2.60 -13.77
CA GLU A 239 5.06 3.29 -13.09
C GLU A 239 3.73 2.97 -13.75
N LYS A 240 3.67 3.07 -15.09
CA LYS A 240 2.47 2.72 -15.87
C LYS A 240 2.04 1.28 -15.60
N ARG A 241 2.96 0.31 -15.74
CA ARG A 241 2.68 -1.11 -15.47
C ARG A 241 2.27 -1.35 -14.01
N THR A 242 2.89 -0.66 -13.07
CA THR A 242 2.54 -0.74 -11.64
C THR A 242 1.10 -0.25 -11.41
N LEU A 243 0.74 0.89 -12.00
CA LEU A 243 -0.61 1.46 -11.93
C LEU A 243 -1.64 0.56 -12.61
N GLU A 244 -1.34 0.01 -13.78
CA GLU A 244 -2.19 -0.94 -14.51
C GLU A 244 -2.44 -2.23 -13.71
N THR A 245 -1.40 -2.75 -13.07
CA THR A 245 -1.48 -3.92 -12.18
C THR A 245 -2.41 -3.62 -11.01
N PHE A 246 -2.21 -2.47 -10.37
CA PHE A 246 -3.05 -2.06 -9.23
C PHE A 246 -4.51 -1.82 -9.63
N ILE A 247 -4.75 -1.19 -10.79
CA ILE A 247 -6.09 -1.04 -11.38
C ILE A 247 -6.72 -2.42 -11.64
N GLY A 248 -5.93 -3.39 -12.11
CA GLY A 248 -6.36 -4.78 -12.26
C GLY A 248 -6.88 -5.39 -10.96
N TYR A 249 -6.17 -5.18 -9.85
CA TYR A 249 -6.64 -5.64 -8.54
C TYR A 249 -7.94 -4.96 -8.09
N LEU A 250 -8.03 -3.64 -8.27
CA LEU A 250 -9.26 -2.89 -7.94
C LEU A 250 -10.47 -3.37 -8.75
N LEU A 251 -10.28 -3.69 -10.03
CA LEU A 251 -11.31 -4.26 -10.91
C LEU A 251 -11.72 -5.66 -10.47
N LYS A 252 -10.75 -6.53 -10.18
CA LYS A 252 -11.00 -7.91 -9.73
C LYS A 252 -11.84 -7.93 -8.45
N GLU A 253 -11.59 -6.98 -7.55
CA GLU A 253 -12.33 -6.82 -6.30
C GLU A 253 -13.53 -5.86 -6.39
N LYS A 254 -13.93 -5.43 -7.60
CA LYS A 254 -15.10 -4.58 -7.86
C LYS A 254 -15.08 -3.24 -7.10
N MET A 255 -13.91 -2.73 -6.74
CA MET A 255 -13.76 -1.41 -6.14
C MET A 255 -13.96 -0.27 -7.15
N ILE A 256 -13.74 -0.57 -8.43
CA ILE A 256 -14.03 0.27 -9.58
C ILE A 256 -14.74 -0.56 -10.65
N SER A 257 -15.60 0.07 -11.45
CA SER A 257 -16.39 -0.61 -12.49
C SER A 257 -15.73 -0.59 -13.87
N GLU A 258 -14.80 0.34 -14.10
CA GLU A 258 -14.17 0.56 -15.40
C GLU A 258 -12.66 0.67 -15.23
N ARG A 259 -11.91 0.36 -16.30
CA ARG A 259 -10.46 0.48 -16.33
C ARG A 259 -10.08 1.90 -16.77
N PRO A 260 -9.70 2.82 -15.86
CA PRO A 260 -9.23 4.14 -16.27
C PRO A 260 -7.92 4.00 -17.05
N SER A 261 -7.73 4.87 -18.04
CA SER A 261 -6.42 5.05 -18.66
C SER A 261 -5.46 5.64 -17.62
N VAL A 262 -4.26 5.07 -17.50
CA VAL A 262 -3.27 5.54 -16.53
C VAL A 262 -2.89 6.99 -16.83
N ASP A 263 -2.69 7.36 -18.09
CA ASP A 263 -2.29 8.72 -18.47
C ASP A 263 -3.36 9.75 -18.07
N GLN A 264 -4.65 9.38 -18.08
CA GLN A 264 -5.75 10.26 -17.66
C GLN A 264 -5.81 10.49 -16.14
N LEU A 265 -5.07 9.71 -15.34
CA LEU A 265 -4.96 9.93 -13.91
C LEU A 265 -4.02 11.09 -13.57
N PHE A 266 -3.14 11.48 -14.49
CA PHE A 266 -2.08 12.46 -14.24
C PHE A 266 -2.32 13.76 -14.99
N TYR A 267 -1.75 14.84 -14.46
CA TYR A 267 -1.69 16.11 -15.18
C TYR A 267 -0.78 15.98 -16.41
N ARG A 268 -1.32 16.21 -17.61
CA ARG A 268 -0.66 15.85 -18.88
C ARG A 268 0.67 16.56 -19.10
N ASP A 269 0.74 17.84 -18.80
CA ASP A 269 1.94 18.67 -19.08
C ASP A 269 3.20 18.23 -18.30
N VAL A 270 3.07 17.33 -17.32
CA VAL A 270 4.19 16.82 -16.53
C VAL A 270 4.50 15.34 -16.76
N ILE A 271 3.73 14.67 -17.62
CA ILE A 271 3.96 13.26 -18.01
C ILE A 271 4.37 13.10 -19.49
N GLU A 272 4.12 14.12 -20.32
CA GLU A 272 4.64 14.19 -21.68
C GLU A 272 6.04 14.82 -21.63
N GLU A 273 7.04 14.16 -22.24
CA GLU A 273 8.29 14.84 -22.56
C GLU A 273 7.97 15.91 -23.60
N LYS A 274 8.03 17.20 -23.21
CA LYS A 274 7.90 18.29 -24.16
C LYS A 274 9.05 18.15 -25.18
N PRO A 275 8.75 18.13 -26.50
CA PRO A 275 9.76 18.00 -27.54
C PRO A 275 10.78 19.14 -27.52
#